data_AF-A0AAW0VUK9-F1
#
_entry.id   AF-A0AAW0VUK9-F1
#
_cell.length_a   1.000
_cell.length_b   1.000
_cell.length_c   1.000
_cell.angle_alpha   90.00
_cell.angle_beta   90.00
_cell.angle_gamma   90.00
#
_symmetry.space_group_name_H-M   'P 1'
#
loop_
_entity.id
_entity.type
_entity.pdbx_description
1 polymer ?
#
loop_
_entity_poly.entity_id
_entity_poly.type
_entity_poly.pdbx_seq_one_letter_code
_entity_poly.pdbx_strand_id
1 'polypeptide(L)'
;MTSIPDTLHHQLITTLCYYILPVTVGASAAEGEEENYAAASVPAVLMMIFQYTDNSAFHCELLECLMALKADIVKDLLCVIAYGTPTSRPPAANLLFYYWPNLNPTLYDRRGVHIKFSDISSVLKAMFNKSAQAAKSDSISQTANSDSGESKNPKGWKPLVCQIEECDGDGTSEAVKVCHDHAVCLGACPDNPPPLYICIDCVEDIKREHSTVEFFDILMPMAQVSATCENKNCRSSEKNAIATCFSMECASYNGNKPIRYCTQCNNIRHNNRRGTDHVVHTTIGSPWAMDPQMQNYTIEAIVRLKAYLQKRAAYLVAMVCGLLWVCVHQHQIHLSRCWDVS
;
A
#
# COMPACT_ATOMS: atom_id res chain seq x y z
N MET A 1 17.30 19.26 -16.68
CA MET A 1 16.51 18.20 -16.02
C MET A 1 15.13 18.23 -16.64
N THR A 2 14.73 17.17 -17.33
CA THR A 2 13.40 17.02 -17.93
C THR A 2 12.41 16.63 -16.84
N SER A 3 11.69 17.61 -16.29
CA SER A 3 10.51 17.33 -15.47
C SER A 3 9.38 16.87 -16.39
N ILE A 4 8.78 15.72 -16.10
CA ILE A 4 7.56 15.29 -16.78
C ILE A 4 6.45 16.29 -16.37
N PRO A 5 5.74 16.91 -17.32
CA PRO A 5 4.64 17.81 -17.01
C PRO A 5 3.61 17.14 -16.10
N ASP A 6 3.12 17.86 -15.10
CA ASP A 6 2.13 17.36 -14.12
C ASP A 6 0.86 16.81 -14.80
N THR A 7 0.53 17.33 -15.98
CA THR A 7 -0.60 16.88 -16.81
C THR A 7 -0.47 15.43 -17.26
N LEU A 8 0.76 14.89 -17.34
CA LEU A 8 1.02 13.52 -17.79
C LEU A 8 1.16 12.52 -16.63
N HIS A 9 1.25 12.99 -15.38
CA HIS A 9 1.52 12.11 -14.23
C HIS A 9 0.42 11.06 -14.06
N HIS A 10 -0.85 11.46 -14.19
CA HIS A 10 -1.97 10.51 -14.13
C HIS A 10 -1.86 9.43 -15.21
N GLN A 11 -1.69 9.81 -16.48
CA GLN A 11 -1.58 8.86 -17.59
C GLN A 11 -0.41 7.91 -17.42
N LEU A 12 0.74 8.42 -16.94
CA LEU A 12 1.93 7.61 -16.70
C LEU A 12 1.69 6.57 -15.59
N ILE A 13 1.09 6.99 -14.47
CA ILE A 13 0.81 6.10 -13.34
C ILE A 13 -0.22 5.05 -13.72
N THR A 14 -1.29 5.45 -14.41
CA THR A 14 -2.31 4.52 -14.93
C THR A 14 -1.68 3.50 -15.89
N THR A 15 -0.85 3.96 -16.83
CA THR A 15 -0.15 3.08 -17.78
C THR A 15 0.73 2.07 -17.05
N LEU A 16 1.52 2.53 -16.07
CA LEU A 16 2.37 1.65 -15.27
C LEU A 16 1.56 0.63 -14.48
N CYS A 17 0.58 1.08 -13.69
CA CYS A 17 -0.11 0.23 -12.71
C CYS A 17 -1.08 -0.76 -13.33
N TYR A 18 -1.68 -0.43 -14.48
CA TYR A 18 -2.73 -1.25 -15.09
C TYR A 18 -2.29 -1.99 -16.35
N TYR A 19 -1.19 -1.61 -16.98
CA TYR A 19 -0.78 -2.20 -18.27
C TYR A 19 0.63 -2.78 -18.26
N ILE A 20 1.59 -2.15 -17.57
CA ILE A 20 2.99 -2.58 -17.62
C ILE A 20 3.38 -3.45 -16.43
N LEU A 21 3.18 -2.98 -15.19
CA LEU A 21 3.64 -3.67 -13.99
C LEU A 21 3.00 -5.06 -13.80
N PRO A 22 1.68 -5.26 -14.04
CA PRO A 22 1.05 -6.57 -13.87
C PRO A 22 1.67 -7.66 -14.75
N VAL A 23 2.07 -7.32 -15.98
CA VAL A 23 2.65 -8.28 -16.94
C VAL A 23 4.17 -8.39 -16.87
N THR A 24 4.83 -7.52 -16.09
CA THR A 24 6.30 -7.50 -15.96
C THR A 24 6.74 -7.92 -14.56
N VAL A 25 6.44 -7.11 -13.54
CA VAL A 25 6.79 -7.41 -12.15
C VAL A 25 6.05 -8.66 -11.66
N GLY A 26 4.80 -8.84 -12.07
CA GLY A 26 4.01 -10.02 -11.74
C GLY A 26 4.41 -11.31 -12.47
N ALA A 27 5.35 -11.25 -13.42
CA ALA A 27 5.81 -12.43 -14.15
C ALA A 27 6.72 -13.33 -13.29
N SER A 28 6.67 -14.65 -13.52
CA SER A 28 7.57 -15.58 -12.83
C SER A 28 9.03 -15.32 -13.21
N ALA A 29 9.93 -15.50 -12.23
CA ALA A 29 11.37 -15.47 -12.47
C ALA A 29 11.82 -16.66 -13.34
N ALA A 30 12.96 -16.51 -14.02
CA ALA A 30 13.57 -17.62 -14.75
C ALA A 30 14.04 -18.73 -13.79
N GLU A 31 14.15 -19.96 -14.29
CA GLU A 31 14.63 -21.08 -13.47
C GLU A 31 16.02 -20.79 -12.89
N GLY A 32 16.12 -20.81 -11.56
CA GLY A 32 17.37 -20.55 -10.84
C GLY A 32 17.64 -19.09 -10.46
N GLU A 33 16.74 -18.16 -10.82
CA GLU A 33 16.83 -16.76 -10.40
C GLU A 33 15.90 -16.48 -9.20
N GLU A 34 16.34 -15.62 -8.27
CA GLU A 34 15.52 -15.22 -7.12
C GLU A 34 14.37 -14.28 -7.52
N GLU A 35 14.60 -13.41 -8.50
CA GLU A 35 13.59 -12.48 -9.03
C GLU A 35 13.87 -12.12 -10.50
N ASN A 36 12.84 -11.68 -11.22
CA ASN A 36 12.98 -11.20 -12.60
C ASN A 36 13.56 -9.78 -12.65
N TYR A 37 14.08 -9.36 -13.80
CA TYR A 37 14.69 -8.03 -13.98
C TYR A 37 13.71 -6.87 -13.69
N ALA A 38 12.44 -7.03 -14.01
CA ALA A 38 11.43 -6.00 -13.75
C ALA A 38 11.20 -5.83 -12.23
N ALA A 39 11.13 -6.92 -11.48
CA ALA A 39 11.04 -6.94 -10.03
C ALA A 39 12.29 -6.30 -9.39
N ALA A 40 13.49 -6.64 -9.87
CA ALA A 40 14.75 -6.02 -9.43
C ALA A 40 14.80 -4.50 -9.70
N SER A 41 14.07 -4.01 -10.70
CA SER A 41 14.01 -2.59 -11.06
C SER A 41 13.05 -1.75 -10.20
N VAL A 42 12.23 -2.39 -9.36
CA VAL A 42 11.20 -1.73 -8.55
C VAL A 42 11.72 -0.57 -7.69
N PRO A 43 12.85 -0.68 -6.96
CA PRO A 43 13.41 0.46 -6.21
C PRO A 43 13.69 1.68 -7.08
N ALA A 44 14.18 1.47 -8.31
CA ALA A 44 14.49 2.56 -9.22
C ALA A 44 13.21 3.24 -9.75
N VAL A 45 12.17 2.45 -10.06
CA VAL A 45 10.85 2.96 -10.45
C VAL A 45 10.23 3.79 -9.31
N LEU A 46 10.25 3.25 -8.08
CA LEU A 46 9.80 3.98 -6.89
C LEU A 46 10.56 5.30 -6.69
N MET A 47 11.90 5.27 -6.78
CA MET A 47 12.73 6.49 -6.69
C MET A 47 12.35 7.53 -7.73
N MET A 48 12.14 7.12 -8.99
CA MET A 48 11.81 8.01 -10.08
C MET A 48 10.46 8.68 -9.85
N ILE A 49 9.42 7.91 -9.54
CA ILE A 49 8.08 8.46 -9.31
C ILE A 49 8.08 9.37 -8.07
N PHE A 50 8.65 8.93 -6.96
CA PHE A 50 8.71 9.73 -5.74
C PHE A 50 9.53 11.01 -5.88
N GLN A 51 10.45 11.08 -6.85
CA GLN A 51 11.25 12.27 -7.10
C GLN A 51 10.55 13.27 -8.02
N TYR A 52 9.73 12.80 -8.97
CA TYR A 52 9.15 13.64 -10.02
C TYR A 52 7.65 13.89 -9.86
N THR A 53 7.02 13.26 -8.88
CA THR A 53 5.61 13.43 -8.56
C THR A 53 5.48 13.83 -7.09
N ASP A 54 4.78 14.94 -6.81
CA ASP A 54 4.52 15.41 -5.43
C ASP A 54 3.13 15.01 -4.92
N ASN A 55 2.39 14.20 -5.69
CA ASN A 55 1.04 13.76 -5.35
C ASN A 55 1.05 12.41 -4.62
N SER A 56 0.63 12.41 -3.36
CA SER A 56 0.57 11.19 -2.54
C SER A 56 -0.43 10.15 -3.04
N ALA A 57 -1.47 10.54 -3.79
CA ALA A 57 -2.41 9.60 -4.37
C ALA A 57 -1.72 8.69 -5.40
N PHE A 58 -0.93 9.27 -6.30
CA PHE A 58 -0.14 8.53 -7.28
C PHE A 58 0.91 7.62 -6.64
N HIS A 59 1.48 8.05 -5.52
CA HIS A 59 2.40 7.21 -4.74
C HIS A 59 1.71 6.00 -4.11
N CYS A 60 0.49 6.18 -3.59
CA CYS A 60 -0.31 5.08 -3.06
C CYS A 60 -0.76 4.11 -4.14
N GLU A 61 -1.25 4.63 -5.27
CA GLU A 61 -1.68 3.80 -6.41
C GLU A 61 -0.54 2.89 -6.89
N LEU A 62 0.65 3.48 -7.12
CA LEU A 62 1.84 2.72 -7.49
C LEU A 62 2.21 1.67 -6.44
N LEU A 63 2.24 2.06 -5.15
CA LEU A 63 2.68 1.16 -4.10
C LEU A 63 1.67 0.03 -3.85
N GLU A 64 0.37 0.30 -3.90
CA GLU A 64 -0.68 -0.72 -3.77
C GLU A 64 -0.67 -1.68 -4.96
N CYS A 65 -0.46 -1.20 -6.18
CA CYS A 65 -0.22 -2.05 -7.35
C CYS A 65 0.98 -2.97 -7.11
N LEU A 66 2.13 -2.42 -6.72
CA LEU A 66 3.34 -3.20 -6.46
C LEU A 66 3.18 -4.20 -5.31
N MET A 67 2.49 -3.82 -4.23
CA MET A 67 2.18 -4.72 -3.11
C MET A 67 1.26 -5.87 -3.51
N ALA A 68 0.46 -5.73 -4.57
CA ALA A 68 -0.32 -6.83 -5.12
C ALA A 68 0.50 -7.80 -5.97
N LEU A 69 1.65 -7.36 -6.50
CA LEU A 69 2.47 -8.13 -7.44
C LEU A 69 3.70 -8.78 -6.79
N LYS A 70 4.25 -8.17 -5.73
CA LYS A 70 5.51 -8.60 -5.10
C LYS A 70 5.36 -8.60 -3.56
N ALA A 71 5.82 -9.66 -2.90
CA ALA A 71 5.63 -9.88 -1.46
C ALA A 71 6.64 -9.14 -0.56
N ASP A 72 7.78 -8.74 -1.13
CA ASP A 72 8.91 -8.14 -0.41
C ASP A 72 9.10 -6.64 -0.71
N ILE A 73 8.06 -5.94 -1.15
CA ILE A 73 8.07 -4.49 -1.45
C ILE A 73 8.60 -3.62 -0.30
N VAL A 74 8.48 -4.08 0.94
CA VAL A 74 9.09 -3.41 2.11
C VAL A 74 10.61 -3.28 1.98
N LYS A 75 11.28 -4.28 1.39
CA LYS A 75 12.72 -4.28 1.11
C LYS A 75 13.06 -3.19 0.09
N ASP A 76 12.22 -3.02 -0.93
CA ASP A 76 12.38 -1.98 -1.94
C ASP A 76 12.20 -0.59 -1.35
N LEU A 77 11.16 -0.37 -0.52
CA LEU A 77 10.97 0.89 0.21
C LEU A 77 12.16 1.23 1.11
N LEU A 78 12.70 0.24 1.84
CA LEU A 78 13.89 0.43 2.67
C LEU A 78 15.12 0.80 1.81
N CYS A 79 15.29 0.17 0.64
CA CYS A 79 16.32 0.53 -0.33
C CYS A 79 16.19 1.98 -0.79
N VAL A 80 14.97 2.43 -1.11
CA VAL A 80 14.71 3.84 -1.49
C VAL A 80 15.05 4.80 -0.35
N ILE A 81 14.71 4.48 0.88
CA ILE A 81 15.03 5.32 2.04
C ILE A 81 16.54 5.39 2.29
N ALA A 82 17.23 4.25 2.14
CA ALA A 82 18.67 4.11 2.35
C ALA A 82 19.49 4.84 1.28
N TYR A 83 19.18 4.61 0.00
CA TYR A 83 20.05 5.00 -1.12
C TYR A 83 19.42 5.97 -2.12
N GLY A 84 18.11 6.22 -2.02
CA GLY A 84 17.40 7.12 -2.92
C GLY A 84 17.87 8.57 -2.85
N THR A 85 17.37 9.39 -3.78
CA THR A 85 17.64 10.83 -3.81
C THR A 85 17.01 11.57 -2.62
N PRO A 86 17.50 12.75 -2.24
CA PRO A 86 16.94 13.50 -1.10
C PRO A 86 15.44 13.80 -1.21
N THR A 87 14.88 13.87 -2.42
CA THR A 87 13.47 14.14 -2.70
C THR A 87 12.61 12.87 -2.70
N SER A 88 13.14 11.72 -3.09
CA SER A 88 12.39 10.44 -3.08
C SER A 88 12.30 9.77 -1.70
N ARG A 89 13.25 10.05 -0.79
CA ARG A 89 13.26 9.47 0.56
C ARG A 89 12.03 9.83 1.42
N PRO A 90 11.57 11.09 1.50
CA PRO A 90 10.43 11.43 2.35
C PRO A 90 9.11 10.76 1.94
N PRO A 91 8.72 10.71 0.64
CA PRO A 91 7.58 9.91 0.20
C PRO A 91 7.70 8.43 0.56
N ALA A 92 8.86 7.80 0.30
CA ALA A 92 9.11 6.40 0.64
C ALA A 92 8.93 6.13 2.14
N ALA A 93 9.49 7.00 2.99
CA ALA A 93 9.36 6.91 4.43
C ALA A 93 7.90 7.08 4.89
N ASN A 94 7.19 8.07 4.36
CA ASN A 94 5.78 8.30 4.69
C ASN A 94 4.92 7.06 4.37
N LEU A 95 5.13 6.44 3.20
CA LEU A 95 4.39 5.25 2.79
C LEU A 95 4.74 4.03 3.63
N LEU A 96 6.03 3.83 3.96
CA LEU A 96 6.47 2.76 4.84
C LEU A 96 5.71 2.80 6.18
N PHE A 97 5.70 3.97 6.84
CA PHE A 97 5.00 4.11 8.11
C PHE A 97 3.47 4.09 7.98
N TYR A 98 2.93 4.39 6.80
CA TYR A 98 1.50 4.31 6.52
C TYR A 98 1.02 2.86 6.39
N TYR A 99 1.66 2.05 5.53
CA TYR A 99 1.24 0.66 5.29
C TYR A 99 1.76 -0.32 6.36
N TRP A 100 2.86 0.01 7.06
CA TRP A 100 3.38 -0.71 8.23
C TRP A 100 3.25 0.12 9.54
N PRO A 101 2.01 0.36 10.03
CA PRO A 101 1.78 1.18 11.22
C PRO A 101 2.40 0.59 12.50
N ASN A 102 2.71 -0.71 12.51
CA ASN A 102 3.39 -1.39 13.62
C ASN A 102 4.81 -0.85 13.89
N LEU A 103 5.42 -0.16 12.93
CA LEU A 103 6.69 0.54 13.12
C LEU A 103 6.56 1.79 14.01
N ASN A 104 5.34 2.24 14.28
CA ASN A 104 5.07 3.34 15.18
C ASN A 104 4.53 2.86 16.53
N PRO A 105 5.35 2.84 17.60
CA PRO A 105 4.92 2.38 18.92
C PRO A 105 3.82 3.26 19.54
N THR A 106 3.71 4.54 19.16
CA THR A 106 2.67 5.45 19.69
C THR A 106 1.28 5.20 19.10
N LEU A 107 1.22 4.58 17.90
CA LEU A 107 -0.04 4.14 17.28
C LEU A 107 -0.37 2.70 17.67
N TYR A 108 0.65 1.87 17.90
CA TYR A 108 0.51 0.48 18.33
C TYR A 108 -0.27 0.34 19.65
N ASP A 109 -0.06 1.24 20.62
CA ASP A 109 -0.77 1.22 21.91
C ASP A 109 -2.21 1.79 21.84
N ARG A 110 -2.55 2.56 20.79
CA ARG A 110 -3.87 3.18 20.66
C ARG A 110 -4.81 2.28 19.86
N ARG A 111 -5.39 1.28 20.54
CA ARG A 111 -6.46 0.44 19.98
C ARG A 111 -7.54 1.32 19.33
N GLY A 112 -7.70 1.22 18.01
CA GLY A 112 -8.78 1.90 17.26
C GLY A 112 -8.40 3.18 16.49
N VAL A 113 -7.11 3.48 16.30
CA VAL A 113 -6.72 4.61 15.43
C VAL A 113 -6.79 4.21 13.96
N HIS A 114 -7.71 4.84 13.23
CA HIS A 114 -7.76 4.81 11.77
C HIS A 114 -6.90 5.94 11.20
N ILE A 115 -5.90 5.60 10.38
CA ILE A 115 -5.08 6.60 9.70
C ILE A 115 -5.86 7.12 8.48
N LYS A 116 -6.40 8.33 8.58
CA LYS A 116 -7.17 8.97 7.50
C LYS A 116 -6.25 9.48 6.39
N PHE A 117 -6.71 9.34 5.15
CA PHE A 117 -6.00 9.62 3.89
C PHE A 117 -5.69 11.12 3.63
N SER A 118 -6.05 12.06 4.50
CA SER A 118 -5.99 13.48 4.14
C SER A 118 -4.58 14.01 3.92
N ASP A 119 -3.53 13.45 4.54
CA ASP A 119 -2.15 13.94 4.37
C ASP A 119 -1.08 12.87 4.69
N ILE A 120 -0.75 11.99 3.73
CA ILE A 120 0.40 11.08 3.87
C ILE A 120 1.71 11.86 4.06
N SER A 121 1.82 13.03 3.45
CA SER A 121 2.90 14.01 3.66
C SER A 121 3.05 14.46 5.13
N SER A 122 1.97 14.34 5.91
CA SER A 122 1.94 14.66 7.33
C SER A 122 2.14 13.44 8.22
N VAL A 123 2.21 12.20 7.71
CA VAL A 123 2.35 11.00 8.56
C VAL A 123 3.59 11.13 9.44
N LEU A 124 4.77 11.38 8.86
CA LEU A 124 5.96 11.66 9.66
C LEU A 124 5.72 12.85 10.62
N LYS A 125 5.12 13.95 10.17
CA LYS A 125 4.85 15.11 11.04
C LYS A 125 3.92 14.78 12.23
N ALA A 126 2.88 13.98 12.01
CA ALA A 126 1.87 13.59 12.98
C ALA A 126 2.37 12.51 13.95
N MET A 127 3.22 11.60 13.46
CA MET A 127 3.92 10.62 14.30
C MET A 127 4.89 11.27 15.28
N PHE A 128 5.28 12.52 15.02
CA PHE A 128 6.32 13.21 15.76
C PHE A 128 5.83 14.44 16.55
N ASN A 129 4.79 15.16 16.11
CA ASN A 129 4.21 16.27 16.88
C ASN A 129 3.45 15.78 18.13
N LYS A 130 4.08 15.85 19.31
CA LYS A 130 3.45 15.54 20.61
C LYS A 130 2.35 16.52 21.06
N SER A 131 2.16 17.67 20.40
CA SER A 131 1.38 18.80 20.92
C SER A 131 -0.02 19.01 20.31
N ALA A 132 -0.45 18.25 19.29
CA ALA A 132 -1.72 18.56 18.59
C ALA A 132 -2.94 17.69 18.99
N GLN A 133 -2.79 16.65 19.82
CA GLN A 133 -3.88 15.69 20.07
C GLN A 133 -4.37 15.62 21.52
N ALA A 134 -3.90 16.52 22.39
CA ALA A 134 -4.37 16.60 23.79
C ALA A 134 -5.52 17.60 24.02
N ALA A 135 -6.03 18.27 22.99
CA ALA A 135 -7.11 19.24 23.14
C ALA A 135 -8.14 19.13 22.01
N LYS A 136 -9.22 18.40 22.28
CA LYS A 136 -10.62 18.57 21.85
C LYS A 136 -11.33 17.23 21.68
N SER A 137 -11.56 16.55 22.80
CA SER A 137 -12.94 16.19 23.13
C SER A 137 -13.57 17.48 23.65
N ASP A 138 -14.55 18.02 22.94
CA ASP A 138 -15.75 18.68 23.49
C ASP A 138 -16.39 19.63 22.45
N SER A 139 -17.65 19.30 22.17
CA SER A 139 -18.76 20.15 21.73
C SER A 139 -18.63 21.10 20.51
N ILE A 140 -19.61 20.90 19.63
CA ILE A 140 -20.12 21.76 18.56
C ILE A 140 -20.32 23.21 19.01
N SER A 141 -19.88 24.17 18.18
CA SER A 141 -20.66 25.39 17.90
C SER A 141 -20.19 26.05 16.60
N GLN A 142 -21.17 26.31 15.73
CA GLN A 142 -21.09 26.99 14.44
C GLN A 142 -20.68 28.46 14.60
N THR A 143 -19.91 28.98 13.65
CA THR A 143 -20.13 30.32 13.07
C THR A 143 -19.58 30.36 11.65
N ALA A 144 -20.36 30.93 10.74
CA ALA A 144 -20.15 31.02 9.30
C ALA A 144 -19.24 32.20 8.90
N ASN A 145 -18.44 32.02 7.85
CA ASN A 145 -18.45 32.87 6.64
C ASN A 145 -17.46 32.38 5.56
N SER A 146 -17.98 32.29 4.32
CA SER A 146 -17.40 32.52 2.97
C SER A 146 -15.87 32.59 2.81
N ASP A 147 -15.18 32.03 1.81
CA ASP A 147 -15.49 31.82 0.38
C ASP A 147 -14.34 31.00 -0.26
N SER A 148 -14.53 30.50 -1.48
CA SER A 148 -13.67 29.63 -2.32
C SER A 148 -13.69 28.13 -1.98
N GLY A 149 -14.53 27.42 -2.74
CA GLY A 149 -14.80 26.00 -2.59
C GLY A 149 -13.67 25.13 -3.11
N GLU A 150 -12.88 24.59 -2.19
CA GLU A 150 -12.09 23.38 -2.40
C GLU A 150 -12.75 22.27 -1.57
N SER A 151 -13.26 21.24 -2.25
CA SER A 151 -14.03 20.14 -1.64
C SER A 151 -13.19 19.45 -0.55
N LYS A 152 -13.68 19.53 0.69
CA LYS A 152 -13.10 18.92 1.89
C LYS A 152 -13.39 17.40 1.95
N ASN A 153 -12.90 16.64 0.97
CA ASN A 153 -12.85 15.18 1.04
C ASN A 153 -11.39 14.69 0.98
N PRO A 154 -10.98 13.74 1.85
CA PRO A 154 -9.59 13.30 1.96
C PRO A 154 -9.09 12.61 0.68
N LYS A 155 -7.88 12.98 0.21
CA LYS A 155 -7.32 12.64 -1.11
C LYS A 155 -6.81 11.18 -1.24
N GLY A 156 -7.73 10.22 -1.13
CA GLY A 156 -7.58 8.84 -1.64
C GLY A 156 -7.18 8.81 -3.11
N TRP A 157 -6.35 7.85 -3.54
CA TRP A 157 -6.32 7.52 -4.98
C TRP A 157 -7.65 6.84 -5.34
N LYS A 158 -8.18 7.16 -6.51
CA LYS A 158 -9.52 6.73 -6.92
C LYS A 158 -9.42 5.48 -7.78
N PRO A 159 -10.41 4.57 -7.71
CA PRO A 159 -10.49 3.46 -8.65
C PRO A 159 -10.52 3.97 -10.09
N LEU A 160 -10.04 3.14 -11.02
CA LEU A 160 -10.25 3.39 -12.44
C LEU A 160 -11.76 3.44 -12.73
N VAL A 161 -12.17 4.28 -13.67
CA VAL A 161 -13.57 4.34 -14.12
C VAL A 161 -13.78 3.36 -15.27
N CYS A 162 -15.04 2.95 -15.46
CA CYS A 162 -15.44 2.13 -16.60
C CYS A 162 -14.96 2.76 -17.92
N GLN A 163 -14.34 1.95 -18.78
CA GLN A 163 -13.77 2.39 -20.05
C GLN A 163 -14.76 2.31 -21.23
N ILE A 164 -15.99 1.86 -21.00
CA ILE A 164 -17.06 1.90 -22.01
C ILE A 164 -17.54 3.33 -22.18
N GLU A 165 -17.51 3.85 -23.41
CA GLU A 165 -17.88 5.25 -23.70
C GLU A 165 -19.35 5.54 -23.42
N GLU A 166 -20.24 4.65 -23.85
CA GLU A 166 -21.69 4.72 -23.61
C GLU A 166 -22.09 3.91 -22.37
N CYS A 167 -21.38 4.11 -21.26
CA CYS A 167 -21.76 3.51 -19.98
C CYS A 167 -22.89 4.32 -19.34
N ASP A 168 -23.98 3.65 -18.94
CA ASP A 168 -25.12 4.22 -18.20
C ASP A 168 -24.73 4.98 -16.91
N GLY A 169 -23.51 4.77 -16.42
CA GLY A 169 -22.96 5.42 -15.25
C GLY A 169 -22.40 6.83 -15.46
N ASP A 170 -22.65 7.47 -16.60
CA ASP A 170 -22.22 8.85 -16.94
C ASP A 170 -20.71 9.10 -16.68
N GLY A 171 -19.86 8.08 -16.91
CA GLY A 171 -18.42 8.15 -16.67
C GLY A 171 -18.00 8.18 -15.19
N THR A 172 -18.91 7.89 -14.26
CA THR A 172 -18.63 7.84 -12.81
C THR A 172 -18.56 6.43 -12.24
N SER A 173 -18.98 5.43 -13.02
CA SER A 173 -18.96 4.03 -12.59
C SER A 173 -17.53 3.54 -12.36
N GLU A 174 -17.28 2.99 -11.18
CA GLU A 174 -16.00 2.38 -10.84
C GLU A 174 -15.82 1.07 -11.62
N ALA A 175 -14.65 0.92 -12.25
CA ALA A 175 -14.24 -0.35 -12.82
C ALA A 175 -13.91 -1.31 -11.68
N VAL A 176 -14.54 -2.48 -11.70
CA VAL A 176 -14.32 -3.53 -10.69
C VAL A 176 -13.94 -4.87 -11.32
N LYS A 177 -13.98 -4.94 -12.66
CA LYS A 177 -13.58 -6.11 -13.43
C LYS A 177 -12.69 -5.73 -14.60
N VAL A 178 -11.88 -6.70 -15.03
CA VAL A 178 -11.00 -6.59 -16.18
C VAL A 178 -11.24 -7.73 -17.16
N CYS A 179 -11.18 -7.40 -18.45
CA CYS A 179 -11.20 -8.33 -19.57
C CYS A 179 -9.85 -8.32 -20.28
N HIS A 180 -9.32 -9.51 -20.57
CA HIS A 180 -8.08 -9.68 -21.33
C HIS A 180 -8.33 -10.19 -22.75
N ASP A 181 -9.57 -10.57 -23.09
CA ASP A 181 -9.90 -11.09 -24.42
C ASP A 181 -9.86 -9.95 -25.46
N HIS A 182 -8.88 -10.03 -26.36
CA HIS A 182 -8.64 -9.01 -27.37
C HIS A 182 -9.84 -8.74 -28.28
N ALA A 183 -10.60 -9.79 -28.66
CA ALA A 183 -11.71 -9.64 -29.61
C ALA A 183 -12.87 -8.91 -28.94
N VAL A 184 -13.16 -9.22 -27.68
CA VAL A 184 -14.20 -8.55 -26.90
C VAL A 184 -13.82 -7.12 -26.56
N CYS A 185 -12.57 -6.89 -26.15
CA CYS A 185 -12.10 -5.54 -25.82
C CYS A 185 -12.23 -4.61 -27.02
N LEU A 186 -11.75 -5.04 -28.20
CA LEU A 186 -11.83 -4.25 -29.44
C LEU A 186 -13.25 -4.15 -29.99
N GLY A 187 -14.11 -5.13 -29.72
CA GLY A 187 -15.53 -5.07 -30.09
C GLY A 187 -16.31 -4.06 -29.26
N ALA A 188 -16.07 -4.02 -27.95
CA ALA A 188 -16.76 -3.13 -27.01
C ALA A 188 -16.17 -1.71 -26.97
N CYS A 189 -14.85 -1.56 -27.16
CA CYS A 189 -14.16 -0.28 -27.14
C CYS A 189 -12.98 -0.29 -28.12
N PRO A 190 -13.20 0.06 -29.40
CA PRO A 190 -12.17 -0.02 -30.45
C PRO A 190 -10.94 0.86 -30.22
N ASP A 191 -11.11 1.98 -29.51
CA ASP A 191 -10.05 2.96 -29.26
C ASP A 191 -9.15 2.60 -28.08
N ASN A 192 -9.53 1.61 -27.26
CA ASN A 192 -8.75 1.17 -26.10
C ASN A 192 -8.14 -0.23 -26.32
N PRO A 193 -6.80 -0.37 -26.20
CA PRO A 193 -6.17 -1.68 -26.27
C PRO A 193 -6.48 -2.51 -25.01
N PRO A 194 -6.47 -3.86 -25.10
CA PRO A 194 -6.54 -4.71 -23.92
C PRO A 194 -5.40 -4.45 -22.93
N PRO A 195 -5.60 -4.67 -21.61
CA PRO A 195 -6.85 -5.07 -20.95
C PRO A 195 -7.91 -3.96 -20.86
N LEU A 196 -9.18 -4.36 -20.93
CA LEU A 196 -10.34 -3.47 -20.78
C LEU A 196 -10.90 -3.54 -19.35
N TYR A 197 -11.00 -2.39 -18.69
CA TYR A 197 -11.50 -2.23 -17.33
C TYR A 197 -12.93 -1.68 -17.30
N ILE A 198 -13.83 -2.39 -16.63
CA ILE A 198 -15.28 -2.17 -16.74
C ILE A 198 -16.02 -2.32 -15.41
N CYS A 199 -17.16 -1.65 -15.30
CA CYS A 199 -18.08 -1.77 -14.16
C CYS A 199 -18.92 -3.06 -14.26
N ILE A 200 -19.69 -3.35 -13.20
CA ILE A 200 -20.51 -4.58 -13.13
C ILE A 200 -21.58 -4.59 -14.22
N ASP A 201 -22.26 -3.47 -14.45
CA ASP A 201 -23.38 -3.39 -15.39
C ASP A 201 -22.91 -3.70 -16.82
N CYS A 202 -21.82 -3.04 -17.27
CA CYS A 202 -21.23 -3.32 -18.58
C CYS A 202 -20.70 -4.76 -18.71
N VAL A 203 -20.25 -5.39 -17.62
CA VAL A 203 -19.86 -6.82 -17.66
C VAL A 203 -21.08 -7.70 -17.95
N GLU A 204 -22.22 -7.40 -17.33
CA GLU A 204 -23.45 -8.16 -17.56
C GLU A 204 -23.94 -8.01 -18.99
N ASP A 205 -23.84 -6.81 -19.58
CA ASP A 205 -24.22 -6.56 -20.97
C ASP A 205 -23.32 -7.33 -21.94
N ILE A 206 -22.00 -7.24 -21.77
CA ILE A 206 -21.05 -7.96 -22.64
C ILE A 206 -21.23 -9.48 -22.49
N LYS A 207 -21.54 -10.00 -21.29
CA LYS A 207 -21.80 -11.43 -21.08
C LYS A 207 -23.06 -11.93 -21.79
N ARG A 208 -24.05 -11.06 -22.05
CA ARG A 208 -25.25 -11.43 -22.82
C ARG A 208 -24.90 -11.68 -24.29
N GLU A 209 -23.95 -10.94 -24.82
CA GLU A 209 -23.49 -11.05 -26.21
C GLU A 209 -22.39 -12.12 -26.37
N HIS A 210 -21.50 -12.23 -25.38
CA HIS A 210 -20.33 -13.09 -25.40
C HIS A 210 -20.24 -13.96 -24.13
N SER A 211 -21.01 -15.05 -24.11
CA SER A 211 -21.16 -15.91 -22.91
C SER A 211 -19.91 -16.71 -22.52
N THR A 212 -18.94 -16.87 -23.42
CA THR A 212 -17.72 -17.66 -23.19
C THR A 212 -16.58 -16.86 -22.55
N VAL A 213 -16.74 -15.55 -22.39
CA VAL A 213 -15.65 -14.65 -22.00
C VAL A 213 -15.58 -14.55 -20.49
N GLU A 214 -14.35 -14.69 -19.98
CA GLU A 214 -14.06 -14.58 -18.56
C GLU A 214 -13.66 -13.15 -18.20
N PHE A 215 -14.12 -12.72 -17.02
CA PHE A 215 -13.82 -11.42 -16.44
C PHE A 215 -13.26 -11.64 -15.04
N PHE A 216 -12.18 -10.93 -14.73
CA PHE A 216 -11.48 -11.07 -13.46
C PHE A 216 -11.77 -9.88 -12.56
N ASP A 217 -11.95 -10.13 -11.26
CA ASP A 217 -12.06 -9.07 -10.27
C ASP A 217 -10.72 -8.34 -10.11
N ILE A 218 -10.79 -7.02 -9.92
CA ILE A 218 -9.61 -6.19 -9.62
C ILE A 218 -9.63 -5.70 -8.19
N LEU A 219 -8.45 -5.43 -7.63
CA LEU A 219 -8.32 -4.85 -6.31
C LEU A 219 -8.74 -3.39 -6.31
N MET A 220 -9.56 -3.04 -5.33
CA MET A 220 -9.98 -1.68 -5.06
C MET A 220 -9.01 -0.98 -4.10
N PRO A 221 -8.84 0.35 -4.22
CA PRO A 221 -8.00 1.14 -3.34
C PRO A 221 -8.25 0.87 -1.86
N MET A 222 -7.18 0.79 -1.07
CA MET A 222 -7.30 0.77 0.39
C MET A 222 -7.82 2.12 0.88
N ALA A 223 -9.07 2.16 1.39
CA ALA A 223 -9.66 3.39 1.90
C ALA A 223 -8.96 3.91 3.17
N GLN A 224 -8.43 3.01 4.00
CA GLN A 224 -7.68 3.31 5.21
C GLN A 224 -6.84 2.09 5.65
N VAL A 225 -5.69 2.32 6.27
CA VAL A 225 -4.91 1.25 6.90
C VAL A 225 -5.33 1.08 8.35
N SER A 226 -6.02 -0.02 8.66
CA SER A 226 -6.45 -0.36 10.01
C SER A 226 -5.32 -1.00 10.84
N ALA A 227 -5.15 -0.53 12.09
CA ALA A 227 -4.27 -1.20 13.06
C ALA A 227 -4.89 -2.49 13.64
N THR A 228 -6.18 -2.74 13.36
CA THR A 228 -6.93 -3.91 13.86
C THR A 228 -7.37 -4.81 12.71
N CYS A 229 -7.56 -6.09 13.01
CA CYS A 229 -8.00 -7.10 12.05
C CYS A 229 -9.36 -6.74 11.46
N GLU A 230 -9.44 -6.76 10.14
CA GLU A 230 -10.63 -6.38 9.35
C GLU A 230 -11.56 -7.57 9.09
N ASN A 231 -11.15 -8.78 9.48
CA ASN A 231 -12.01 -9.95 9.36
C ASN A 231 -13.22 -9.82 10.29
N LYS A 232 -14.41 -9.67 9.71
CA LYS A 232 -15.70 -9.56 10.41
C LYS A 232 -15.97 -10.73 11.35
N ASN A 233 -15.44 -11.91 11.04
CA ASN A 233 -15.61 -13.14 11.83
C ASN A 233 -14.43 -13.42 12.79
N CYS A 234 -13.58 -12.42 13.07
CA CYS A 234 -12.42 -12.58 13.96
C CYS A 234 -12.85 -12.90 15.40
N ARG A 235 -12.35 -14.02 15.93
CA ARG A 235 -12.58 -14.47 17.32
C ARG A 235 -11.34 -14.37 18.22
N SER A 236 -10.26 -13.75 17.73
CA SER A 236 -9.01 -13.59 18.47
C SER A 236 -9.17 -12.62 19.64
N SER A 237 -8.51 -12.92 20.76
CA SER A 237 -8.28 -11.97 21.85
C SER A 237 -7.32 -10.86 21.41
N GLU A 238 -6.30 -11.21 20.62
CA GLU A 238 -5.35 -10.30 20.00
C GLU A 238 -5.84 -9.92 18.60
N LYS A 239 -6.44 -8.73 18.49
CA LYS A 239 -7.01 -8.22 17.24
C LYS A 239 -6.06 -7.31 16.46
N ASN A 240 -4.81 -7.18 16.87
CA ASN A 240 -3.84 -6.33 16.19
C ASN A 240 -3.54 -6.90 14.80
N ALA A 241 -3.61 -6.05 13.78
CA ALA A 241 -3.32 -6.44 12.41
C ALA A 241 -1.80 -6.54 12.19
N ILE A 242 -1.33 -7.75 11.84
CA ILE A 242 0.09 -8.03 11.59
C ILE A 242 0.41 -8.28 10.12
N ALA A 243 -0.60 -8.57 9.31
CA ALA A 243 -0.44 -8.93 7.90
C ALA A 243 -1.49 -8.23 7.04
N THR A 244 -1.12 -7.84 5.83
CA THR A 244 -2.03 -7.34 4.78
C THR A 244 -1.96 -8.29 3.60
N CYS A 245 -3.09 -8.84 3.19
CA CYS A 245 -3.16 -9.73 2.02
C CYS A 245 -3.77 -8.98 0.83
N PHE A 246 -3.09 -9.08 -0.31
CA PHE A 246 -3.50 -8.51 -1.59
C PHE A 246 -4.06 -9.56 -2.57
N SER A 247 -4.18 -10.84 -2.15
CA SER A 247 -4.87 -11.83 -2.98
C SER A 247 -6.35 -11.49 -3.15
N MET A 248 -6.86 -11.67 -4.36
CA MET A 248 -8.27 -11.47 -4.68
C MET A 248 -9.19 -12.40 -3.88
N GLU A 249 -8.73 -13.61 -3.53
CA GLU A 249 -9.52 -14.50 -2.67
C GLU A 249 -9.79 -13.88 -1.29
N CYS A 250 -8.77 -13.26 -0.70
CA CYS A 250 -8.89 -12.61 0.60
C CYS A 250 -9.62 -11.27 0.49
N ALA A 251 -9.31 -10.47 -0.53
CA ALA A 251 -9.90 -9.15 -0.75
C ALA A 251 -11.41 -9.22 -1.05
N SER A 252 -11.91 -10.33 -1.62
CA SER A 252 -13.34 -10.56 -1.86
C SER A 252 -14.20 -10.41 -0.58
N TYR A 253 -13.65 -10.75 0.59
CA TYR A 253 -14.33 -10.61 1.88
C TYR A 253 -14.43 -9.16 2.39
N ASN A 254 -13.72 -8.23 1.74
CA ASN A 254 -13.63 -6.82 2.12
C ASN A 254 -14.03 -5.88 0.96
N GLY A 255 -14.93 -6.32 0.07
CA GLY A 255 -15.38 -5.51 -1.06
C GLY A 255 -14.26 -5.23 -2.06
N ASN A 256 -13.49 -6.28 -2.38
CA ASN A 256 -12.33 -6.26 -3.25
C ASN A 256 -11.18 -5.35 -2.80
N LYS A 257 -11.17 -4.91 -1.54
CA LYS A 257 -10.05 -4.15 -0.95
C LYS A 257 -9.07 -5.10 -0.28
N PRO A 258 -7.75 -4.86 -0.36
CA PRO A 258 -6.76 -5.60 0.43
C PRO A 258 -7.17 -5.65 1.91
N ILE A 259 -6.99 -6.82 2.53
CA ILE A 259 -7.53 -7.10 3.86
C ILE A 259 -6.42 -7.34 4.88
N ARG A 260 -6.57 -6.74 6.05
CA ARG A 260 -5.63 -6.87 7.16
C ARG A 260 -6.06 -7.91 8.19
N TYR A 261 -5.14 -8.82 8.53
CA TYR A 261 -5.37 -9.92 9.45
C TYR A 261 -4.54 -9.81 10.73
N CYS A 262 -5.12 -10.21 11.86
CA CYS A 262 -4.34 -10.58 13.04
C CYS A 262 -3.68 -11.94 12.85
N THR A 263 -2.76 -12.28 13.75
CA THR A 263 -1.97 -13.51 13.70
C THR A 263 -2.85 -14.76 13.52
N GLN A 264 -3.91 -14.89 14.32
CA GLN A 264 -4.81 -16.04 14.22
C GLN A 264 -5.53 -16.12 12.87
N CYS A 265 -6.10 -14.99 12.40
CA CYS A 265 -6.80 -14.98 11.11
C CYS A 265 -5.84 -15.23 9.94
N ASN A 266 -4.62 -14.70 10.01
CA ASN A 266 -3.59 -14.91 9.02
C ASN A 266 -3.25 -16.40 8.89
N ASN A 267 -3.00 -17.09 10.01
CA ASN A 267 -2.65 -18.52 10.00
C ASN A 267 -3.81 -19.42 9.53
N ILE A 268 -5.06 -18.99 9.75
CA ILE A 268 -6.24 -19.72 9.25
C ILE A 268 -6.34 -19.61 7.73
N ARG A 269 -6.08 -18.42 7.18
CA ARG A 269 -6.22 -18.13 5.74
C ARG A 269 -4.99 -18.53 4.93
N HIS A 270 -3.81 -18.47 5.54
CA HIS A 270 -2.52 -18.74 4.92
C HIS A 270 -1.85 -19.89 5.68
N ASN A 271 -1.95 -21.09 5.12
CA ASN A 271 -1.32 -22.30 5.63
C ASN A 271 -0.94 -23.21 4.47
N ASN A 272 -0.32 -24.36 4.74
CA ASN A 272 0.17 -25.27 3.69
C ASN A 272 -0.93 -25.80 2.75
N ARG A 273 -2.22 -25.62 3.06
CA ARG A 273 -3.35 -26.02 2.21
C ARG A 273 -4.01 -24.87 1.46
N ARG A 274 -3.80 -23.61 1.88
CA ARG A 274 -4.53 -22.44 1.35
C ARG A 274 -3.66 -21.20 1.41
N GLY A 275 -3.70 -20.40 0.34
CA GLY A 275 -3.07 -19.09 0.28
C GLY A 275 -1.54 -19.13 0.33
N THR A 276 -0.92 -20.18 -0.21
CA THR A 276 0.53 -20.29 -0.37
C THR A 276 1.05 -19.42 -1.51
N ASP A 277 0.19 -19.11 -2.46
CA ASP A 277 0.38 -18.25 -3.62
C ASP A 277 -0.12 -16.81 -3.39
N HIS A 278 -0.66 -16.51 -2.20
CA HIS A 278 -1.11 -15.18 -1.86
C HIS A 278 0.06 -14.24 -1.61
N VAL A 279 -0.03 -13.03 -2.14
CA VAL A 279 0.89 -11.94 -1.80
C VAL A 279 0.46 -11.35 -0.45
N VAL A 280 1.28 -11.58 0.57
CA VAL A 280 1.02 -11.17 1.95
C VAL A 280 2.19 -10.35 2.49
N HIS A 281 1.91 -9.12 2.93
CA HIS A 281 2.87 -8.23 3.56
C HIS A 281 2.74 -8.32 5.08
N THR A 282 3.77 -8.83 5.75
CA THR A 282 3.79 -8.96 7.21
C THR A 282 4.55 -7.82 7.90
N THR A 283 4.50 -7.79 9.23
CA THR A 283 5.38 -6.95 10.05
C THR A 283 6.85 -7.19 9.72
N ILE A 284 7.65 -6.12 9.78
CA ILE A 284 9.11 -6.21 9.70
C ILE A 284 9.61 -6.99 10.92
N GLY A 285 10.35 -8.06 10.66
CA GLY A 285 10.93 -8.93 11.69
C GLY A 285 12.09 -8.29 12.43
N SER A 286 12.73 -9.06 13.31
CA SER A 286 13.93 -8.60 14.01
C SER A 286 15.09 -8.41 13.02
N PRO A 287 15.88 -7.31 13.13
CA PRO A 287 17.04 -7.09 12.26
C PRO A 287 18.09 -8.21 12.29
N TRP A 288 18.07 -9.06 13.32
CA TRP A 288 18.97 -10.21 13.46
C TRP A 288 18.49 -11.47 12.72
N ALA A 289 17.22 -11.53 12.35
CA ALA A 289 16.62 -12.63 11.60
C ALA A 289 16.42 -12.28 10.11
N MET A 290 16.80 -11.07 9.70
CA MET A 290 16.74 -10.62 8.31
C MET A 290 17.90 -11.21 7.51
N ASP A 291 17.70 -11.35 6.19
CA ASP A 291 18.80 -11.60 5.28
C ASP A 291 19.79 -10.41 5.28
N PRO A 292 21.07 -10.63 4.90
CA PRO A 292 22.09 -9.59 4.96
C PRO A 292 21.75 -8.34 4.14
N GLN A 293 21.05 -8.48 3.02
CA GLN A 293 20.69 -7.35 2.18
C GLN A 293 19.60 -6.52 2.84
N MET A 294 18.52 -7.14 3.32
CA MET A 294 17.46 -6.45 4.06
C MET A 294 17.97 -5.80 5.35
N GLN A 295 18.89 -6.46 6.07
CA GLN A 295 19.54 -5.89 7.25
C GLN A 295 20.31 -4.61 6.91
N ASN A 296 21.14 -4.64 5.85
CA ASN A 296 21.90 -3.47 5.39
C ASN A 296 20.97 -2.31 5.01
N TYR A 297 19.90 -2.59 4.25
CA TYR A 297 18.91 -1.59 3.86
C TYR A 297 18.23 -0.98 5.07
N THR A 298 17.88 -1.80 6.06
CA THR A 298 17.26 -1.34 7.31
C THR A 298 18.19 -0.42 8.10
N ILE A 299 19.45 -0.80 8.28
CA ILE A 299 20.43 0.00 9.02
C ILE A 299 20.69 1.33 8.32
N GLU A 300 20.94 1.32 7.01
CA GLU A 300 21.20 2.54 6.24
C GLU A 300 19.95 3.44 6.21
N ALA A 301 18.75 2.87 6.07
CA ALA A 301 17.50 3.61 6.16
C ALA A 301 17.35 4.33 7.52
N ILE A 302 17.67 3.66 8.63
CA ILE A 302 17.67 4.28 9.96
C ILE A 302 18.65 5.47 10.02
N VAL A 303 19.87 5.30 9.51
CA VAL A 303 20.90 6.35 9.49
C VAL A 303 20.42 7.56 8.67
N ARG A 304 19.84 7.32 7.48
CA ARG A 304 19.32 8.39 6.61
C ARG A 304 18.12 9.11 7.19
N LEU A 305 17.17 8.38 7.77
CA LEU A 305 16.03 8.98 8.43
C LEU A 305 16.45 9.83 9.64
N LYS A 306 17.43 9.37 10.43
CA LYS A 306 17.99 10.15 11.53
C LYS A 306 18.58 11.47 11.04
N ALA A 307 19.40 11.43 9.97
CA ALA A 307 19.97 12.64 9.39
C ALA A 307 18.90 13.60 8.82
N TYR A 308 17.84 13.06 8.23
CA TYR A 308 16.70 13.84 7.72
C TYR A 308 15.92 14.52 8.85
N LEU A 309 15.66 13.81 9.95
CA LEU A 309 14.93 14.34 11.11
C LEU A 309 15.77 15.32 11.95
N GLN A 310 17.08 15.12 12.06
CA GLN A 310 17.98 16.06 12.73
C GLN A 310 17.99 17.45 12.07
N LYS A 311 17.86 17.50 10.74
CA LYS A 311 17.73 18.77 9.99
C LYS A 311 16.38 19.49 10.21
N ARG A 312 15.38 18.82 10.79
CA ARG A 312 14.02 19.33 11.04
C ARG A 312 13.66 19.46 12.53
N ALA A 313 14.67 19.67 13.38
CA ALA A 313 14.59 20.07 14.79
C ALA A 313 13.27 19.74 15.52
N ALA A 314 13.21 18.55 16.16
CA ALA A 314 12.52 18.29 17.46
C ALA A 314 12.08 16.82 17.70
N TYR A 315 12.50 15.78 16.95
CA TYR A 315 11.75 14.50 16.99
C TYR A 315 12.56 13.21 17.06
N LEU A 316 13.68 13.24 17.79
CA LEU A 316 14.68 12.17 17.80
C LEU A 316 14.27 10.88 18.54
N VAL A 317 13.28 10.93 19.45
CA VAL A 317 13.09 9.86 20.45
C VAL A 317 12.14 8.74 19.96
N ALA A 318 11.07 9.05 19.24
CA ALA A 318 10.03 8.06 18.94
C ALA A 318 10.39 7.08 17.80
N MET A 319 11.11 7.53 16.76
CA MET A 319 11.46 6.70 15.60
C MET A 319 12.63 5.75 15.88
N VAL A 320 13.63 6.27 16.60
CA VAL A 320 14.73 5.48 17.14
C VAL A 320 14.14 4.46 18.11
N CYS A 321 13.20 4.84 18.98
CA CYS A 321 12.49 3.85 19.79
C CYS A 321 11.62 2.90 18.98
N GLY A 322 11.00 3.22 17.85
CA GLY A 322 10.20 2.25 17.08
C GLY A 322 11.04 1.15 16.43
N LEU A 323 12.06 1.54 15.67
CA LEU A 323 12.97 0.59 15.00
C LEU A 323 13.96 -0.05 16.01
N LEU A 324 14.39 0.66 17.06
CA LEU A 324 15.12 0.03 18.17
C LEU A 324 14.20 -0.79 19.08
N TRP A 325 12.90 -0.53 19.20
CA TRP A 325 11.99 -1.39 19.96
C TRP A 325 11.77 -2.71 19.23
N VAL A 326 11.64 -2.69 17.90
CA VAL A 326 11.77 -3.91 17.09
C VAL A 326 13.12 -4.60 17.39
N CYS A 327 14.22 -3.84 17.41
CA CYS A 327 15.57 -4.38 17.68
C CYS A 327 15.78 -4.91 19.12
N VAL A 328 15.21 -4.27 20.15
CA VAL A 328 15.45 -4.50 21.58
C VAL A 328 14.39 -5.42 22.19
N HIS A 329 13.12 -5.28 21.78
CA HIS A 329 12.04 -6.12 22.29
C HIS A 329 12.14 -7.56 21.74
N GLN A 330 12.57 -7.75 20.48
CA GLN A 330 12.88 -9.09 19.97
C GLN A 330 14.16 -9.69 20.57
N HIS A 331 15.15 -8.88 20.97
CA HIS A 331 16.32 -9.37 21.70
C HIS A 331 15.95 -9.89 23.10
N GLN A 332 14.99 -9.24 23.78
CA GLN A 332 14.45 -9.77 25.05
C GLN A 332 13.63 -11.05 24.87
N ILE A 333 12.79 -11.15 23.83
CA ILE A 333 12.02 -12.37 23.54
C ILE A 333 12.95 -13.56 23.20
N HIS A 334 14.06 -13.31 22.53
CA HIS A 334 15.06 -14.35 22.20
C HIS A 334 15.87 -14.80 23.42
N LEU A 335 16.18 -13.90 24.35
CA LEU A 335 16.86 -14.23 25.62
C LEU A 335 15.94 -15.00 26.57
N SER A 336 14.66 -14.63 26.68
CA SER A 336 13.70 -15.36 27.52
C SER A 336 13.46 -16.80 27.03
N ARG A 337 13.45 -17.03 25.70
CA ARG A 337 13.33 -18.38 25.13
C ARG A 337 14.58 -19.25 25.29
N CYS A 338 15.76 -18.65 25.44
CA CYS A 338 16.99 -19.40 25.73
C CYS A 338 17.14 -19.77 27.22
N TRP A 339 16.45 -19.07 28.13
CA TRP A 339 16.47 -19.39 29.57
C TRP A 339 15.43 -20.43 29.98
N ASP A 340 14.40 -20.69 29.16
CA ASP A 340 13.40 -21.74 29.42
C ASP A 340 13.84 -23.15 28.93
N VAL A 341 15.07 -23.30 28.41
CA VAL A 341 15.65 -24.58 27.96
C VAL A 341 17.00 -24.87 28.64
N SER A 342 17.18 -24.42 29.88
CA SER A 342 18.36 -24.75 30.70
C SER A 342 17.98 -25.48 31.97
#